data_AF-A0A7R7JI73-F1
#
_entry.id   AF-A0A7R7JI73-F1
#
_cell.length_a   1.000
_cell.length_b   1.000
_cell.length_c   1.000
_cell.angle_alpha   90.00
_cell.angle_beta   90.00
_cell.angle_gamma   90.00
#
_symmetry.space_group_name_H-M   'P 1'
#
loop_
_entity.id
_entity.type
_entity.pdbx_description
1 polymer ?
#
loop_
_entity_poly.entity_id
_entity_poly.type
_entity_poly.pdbx_seq_one_letter_code
_entity_poly.pdbx_strand_id
1 'polypeptide(L)' 'MTTMVYHMRDNGIRYGLQTMCEGGGQADATIAELL' A
#
# COMPACT_ATOMS: atom_id res chain seq x y z
N MET A 1 -3.46 -4.72 -0.67
CA MET A 1 -3.72 -3.83 0.48
C MET A 1 -3.68 -4.60 1.80
N THR A 2 -4.43 -5.69 1.94
CA THR A 2 -4.54 -6.47 3.20
C THR A 2 -3.20 -6.81 3.84
N THR A 3 -2.28 -7.47 3.13
CA THR A 3 -0.96 -7.83 3.66
C THR A 3 -0.17 -6.62 4.14
N MET A 4 -0.16 -5.53 3.36
CA MET A 4 0.53 -4.29 3.72
C MET A 4 -0.08 -3.68 4.99
N VAL A 5 -1.40 -3.61 5.12
CA VAL A 5 -2.06 -3.04 6.30
C VAL A 5 -1.74 -3.83 7.58
N TYR A 6 -1.75 -5.16 7.52
CA TYR A 6 -1.34 -5.98 8.68
C TYR A 6 0.13 -5.77 9.02
N HIS A 7 1.02 -5.76 8.02
CA HIS A 7 2.44 -5.47 8.23
C HIS A 7 2.66 -4.09 8.87
N MET A 8 1.91 -3.07 8.43
CA MET A 8 1.96 -1.73 8.99
C MET A 8 1.54 -1.71 10.45
N ARG A 9 0.44 -2.39 10.81
CA ARG A 9 -0.02 -2.50 12.21
C ARG A 9 0.99 -3.21 13.09
N ASP A 10 1.53 -4.33 12.65
CA ASP A 10 2.46 -5.14 13.43
C ASP A 10 3.78 -4.41 13.71
N ASN A 11 4.15 -3.44 12.85
CA ASN A 11 5.43 -2.72 12.92
C ASN A 11 5.27 -1.23 13.27
N GLY A 12 4.06 -0.76 13.59
CA GLY A 12 3.80 0.65 13.89
C GLY A 12 4.12 1.61 12.73
N ILE A 13 3.98 1.16 11.49
CA ILE A 13 4.27 1.97 10.29
C ILE A 13 3.07 2.89 10.02
N ARG A 14 3.31 4.20 10.02
CA ARG A 14 2.28 5.21 9.81
C ARG A 14 1.83 5.36 8.37
N TYR A 15 2.74 5.28 7.40
CA TYR A 15 2.44 5.48 5.98
C TYR A 15 2.90 4.29 5.14
N GLY A 16 2.03 3.81 4.26
CA GLY A 16 2.31 2.75 3.30
C GLY A 16 2.02 3.20 1.87
N LEU A 17 2.87 2.78 0.93
CA LEU A 17 2.65 2.94 -0.51
C LEU A 17 2.41 1.55 -1.10
N GLN A 18 1.23 1.37 -1.69
CA GLN A 18 1.00 0.23 -2.58
C GLN A 18 1.05 0.70 -4.03
N THR A 19 1.80 -0.03 -4.86
CA THR A 19 1.82 0.18 -6.30
C THR A 19 1.45 -1.11 -7.02
N MET A 20 0.94 -0.98 -8.25
CA MET A 20 0.69 -2.11 -9.12
C MET A 20 0.80 -1.70 -10.59
N CYS A 21 1.34 -2.59 -11.40
CA CYS A 21 1.30 -2.43 -12.85
C CYS A 21 -0.06 -2.92 -13.36
N GLU A 22 -0.60 -2.22 -14.36
CA GLU A 22 -1.83 -2.59 -15.04
C GLU A 22 -1.59 -2.86 -16.53
N GLY A 23 -2.51 -3.59 -17.15
CA GLY A 23 -2.48 -3.84 -18.59
C GLY A 23 -2.53 -2.52 -19.39
N GLY A 24 -1.94 -2.53 -20.60
CA GLY A 24 -1.93 -1.34 -21.45
C GLY A 24 -0.84 -0.31 -21.12
N GLY A 25 0.16 -0.69 -20.29
CA GLY A 25 1.25 0.21 -19.93
C GLY A 25 0.84 1.28 -18.90
N GLN A 26 -0.10 0.94 -18.03
CA GLN A 26 -0.57 1.78 -16.94
C GLN A 26 -0.04 1.25 -15.60
N ALA A 27 -0.16 2.08 -14.56
CA ALA A 27 0.14 1.68 -13.20
C ALA A 27 -0.63 2.55 -12.21
N ASP A 28 -0.96 1.96 -11.07
CA ASP A 28 -1.64 2.62 -9.97
C ASP A 28 -0.73 2.78 -8.76
N ALA A 29 -1.01 3.81 -7.96
CA ALA A 29 -0.35 4.09 -6.71
C ALA A 29 -1.37 4.54 -5.66
N THR A 30 -1.33 3.94 -4.47
CA THR A 30 -2.20 4.30 -3.35
C THR A 30 -1.35 4.54 -2.10
N ILE A 31 -1.57 5.69 -1.45
CA ILE A 31 -1.00 6.00 -0.14
C ILE A 31 -2.04 5.68 0.92
N ALA A 32 -1.62 4.94 1.95
CA ALA A 32 -2.43 4.66 3.14
C ALA A 32 -1.76 5.26 4.37
N GLU A 33 -2.56 5.92 5.21
CA GLU A 33 -2.17 6.33 6.57
C GLU A 33 -2.85 5.41 7.59
N LEU A 34 -2.08 4.93 8.56
CA LEU A 34 -2.59 4.19 9.71
C LEU A 34 -3.01 5.19 10.80
N LEU A 35 -4.31 5.24 11.09
CA LEU A 35 -4.93 6.04 12.15
C LEU A 35 -4.92 5.32 13.50
#